data_AF-A0A5J4V9L5-F1
#
_entry.id   AF-A0A5J4V9L5-F1
#
_cell.length_a   1.000
_cell.length_b   1.000
_cell.length_c   1.000
_cell.angle_alpha   90.00
_cell.angle_beta   90.00
_cell.angle_gamma   90.00
#
_symmetry.space_group_name_H-M   'P 1'
#
loop_
_entity.id
_entity.type
_entity.pdbx_description
1 polymer ?
#
loop_
_entity_poly.entity_id
_entity_poly.type
_entity_poly.pdbx_seq_one_letter_code
_entity_poly.pdbx_strand_id
1 'polypeptide(L)'
;MSHVHRFGPAALRPLLTFDHINAQLSLIYDHHIVIHVCVRLGAEPTFSFKQQVIRLQQELKACQDIDMSYRMLESLFEIKKSRISEEEFHTVVGRKFVDSFLDRHNDEVTSRWCIPREGGRMEVSRDETTRYRAKLDQYVVSKPTYTIIVIDECWFQNWSDAKPQLILAPSNATQGQQRYKVKHNCHLYTIMPAILLCGDILPPLLVIKRLTLDIEVYATGLRENEDVIIVHGPKGQINTLIFHAQVIDVLLPYVDSLRPNKLGTDQEAILIMDNLAAHKNVDTLEILRRSNVRLVFIPAHSSHVLQVEDLLTFAVLKGELKKTNNESDAQAQVQRIARIVAATEAATMPSRNRCSFCRANLVTVNNIGHLYAVIDELEWNARMNELFPAVAQ
;
A
#
# COMPACT_ATOMS: atom_id res chain seq x y z
N MET A 1 52.32 -45.76 -48.47
CA MET A 1 52.15 -46.71 -47.36
C MET A 1 52.30 -45.95 -46.04
N SER A 2 51.23 -45.96 -45.24
CA SER A 2 51.16 -45.71 -43.78
C SER A 2 52.04 -44.60 -43.16
N HIS A 3 51.41 -43.46 -42.84
CA HIS A 3 51.81 -42.63 -41.70
C HIS A 3 50.68 -42.61 -40.67
N VAL A 4 51.03 -43.06 -39.47
CA VAL A 4 50.20 -43.12 -38.26
C VAL A 4 50.07 -41.71 -37.69
N HIS A 5 48.86 -41.15 -37.69
CA HIS A 5 48.49 -40.06 -36.79
C HIS A 5 47.71 -40.64 -35.60
N ARG A 6 48.28 -40.49 -34.41
CA ARG A 6 47.65 -40.80 -33.12
C ARG A 6 46.43 -39.89 -32.93
N PHE A 7 45.23 -40.45 -32.86
CA PHE A 7 44.10 -39.77 -32.22
C PHE A 7 44.22 -39.96 -30.70
N GLY A 8 44.24 -38.84 -29.96
CA GLY A 8 44.18 -38.85 -28.50
C GLY A 8 42.86 -39.44 -27.99
N PRO A 9 42.77 -39.81 -26.70
CA PRO A 9 41.54 -40.38 -26.14
C PRO A 9 40.39 -39.39 -26.30
N ALA A 10 39.25 -39.88 -26.79
CA ALA A 10 37.99 -39.16 -26.77
C ALA A 10 37.72 -38.70 -25.34
N ALA A 11 37.55 -37.40 -25.15
CA ALA A 11 37.17 -36.84 -23.87
C ALA A 11 35.86 -37.52 -23.42
N LEU A 12 35.94 -38.30 -22.33
CA LEU A 12 34.77 -38.81 -21.62
C LEU A 12 33.88 -37.63 -21.28
N ARG A 13 32.76 -37.50 -22.00
CA ARG A 13 31.71 -36.54 -21.65
C ARG A 13 31.17 -36.95 -20.27
N PRO A 14 31.06 -36.02 -19.31
CA PRO A 14 30.62 -36.34 -17.96
C PRO A 14 29.19 -36.87 -18.01
N LEU A 15 28.97 -38.04 -17.39
CA LEU A 15 27.64 -38.57 -17.10
C LEU A 15 26.88 -37.52 -16.28
N LEU A 16 25.72 -37.08 -16.77
CA LEU A 16 24.83 -36.23 -16.00
C LEU A 16 24.39 -37.02 -14.76
N THR A 17 24.82 -36.54 -13.60
CA THR A 17 24.44 -37.13 -12.31
C THR A 17 22.95 -36.92 -12.06
N PHE A 18 22.36 -37.78 -11.22
CA PHE A 18 20.98 -37.67 -10.76
C PHE A 18 20.65 -36.24 -10.28
N ASP A 19 21.62 -35.56 -9.65
CA ASP A 19 21.49 -34.18 -9.19
C ASP A 19 21.35 -33.16 -10.32
N HIS A 20 22.01 -33.38 -11.46
CA HIS A 20 21.84 -32.53 -12.64
C HIS A 20 20.44 -32.70 -13.25
N ILE A 21 19.92 -33.94 -13.26
CA ILE A 21 18.58 -34.25 -13.73
C ILE A 21 17.54 -33.64 -12.78
N ASN A 22 17.73 -33.77 -11.46
CA ASN A 22 16.87 -33.15 -10.45
C ASN A 22 16.91 -31.62 -10.50
N ALA A 23 18.07 -31.00 -10.74
CA ALA A 23 18.18 -29.56 -10.88
C ALA A 23 17.43 -29.04 -12.11
N GLN A 24 17.55 -29.74 -13.25
CA GLN A 24 16.82 -29.43 -14.48
C GLN A 24 15.31 -29.64 -14.32
N LEU A 25 14.89 -30.75 -13.67
CA LEU A 25 13.49 -31.02 -13.37
C LEU A 25 12.91 -29.99 -12.38
N SER A 26 13.68 -29.54 -11.39
CA SER A 26 13.27 -28.50 -10.45
C SER A 26 13.11 -27.15 -11.16
N LEU A 27 14.03 -26.79 -12.06
CA LEU A 27 13.93 -25.58 -12.88
C LEU A 27 12.67 -25.58 -13.77
N ILE A 28 12.37 -26.74 -14.38
CA ILE A 28 11.16 -26.96 -15.17
C ILE A 28 9.91 -26.88 -14.26
N TYR A 29 9.95 -27.49 -13.08
CA TYR A 29 8.85 -27.51 -12.12
C TYR A 29 8.56 -26.12 -11.55
N ASP A 30 9.59 -25.34 -11.24
CA ASP A 30 9.49 -23.96 -10.77
C ASP A 30 8.92 -23.05 -11.87
N HIS A 31 9.35 -23.24 -13.12
CA HIS A 31 8.77 -22.54 -14.26
C HIS A 31 7.28 -22.92 -14.45
N HIS A 32 6.93 -24.18 -14.21
CA HIS A 32 5.56 -24.68 -14.25
C HIS A 32 4.68 -24.18 -13.10
N ILE A 33 5.20 -24.08 -11.88
CA ILE A 33 4.53 -23.45 -10.73
C ILE A 33 4.23 -21.99 -11.03
N VAL A 34 5.20 -21.27 -11.62
CA VAL A 34 5.02 -19.87 -12.04
C VAL A 34 3.87 -19.74 -13.05
N ILE A 35 3.76 -20.65 -14.03
CA ILE A 35 2.65 -20.65 -15.00
C ILE A 35 1.31 -21.02 -14.33
N HIS A 36 1.30 -21.99 -13.40
CA HIS A 36 0.09 -22.37 -12.64
C HIS A 36 -0.41 -21.22 -11.74
N VAL A 37 0.51 -20.44 -11.18
CA VAL A 37 0.24 -19.21 -10.45
C VAL A 37 -0.32 -18.14 -11.40
N CYS A 38 0.24 -17.97 -12.60
CA CYS A 38 -0.30 -17.05 -13.62
C CYS A 38 -1.74 -17.38 -14.06
N VAL A 39 -2.07 -18.66 -14.24
CA VAL A 39 -3.44 -19.11 -14.59
C VAL A 39 -4.43 -18.84 -13.46
N ARG A 40 -4.06 -19.07 -12.19
CA ARG A 40 -4.90 -18.70 -11.03
C ARG A 40 -5.08 -17.19 -10.87
N LEU A 41 -4.14 -16.41 -11.39
CA LEU A 41 -4.19 -14.94 -11.37
C LEU A 41 -4.93 -14.34 -12.58
N GLY A 42 -5.59 -15.17 -13.40
CA GLY A 42 -6.44 -14.72 -14.51
C GLY A 42 -5.66 -14.22 -15.74
N ALA A 43 -4.36 -14.52 -15.84
CA ALA A 43 -3.60 -14.30 -17.07
C ALA A 43 -3.75 -15.51 -17.99
N GLU A 44 -4.08 -15.30 -19.27
CA GLU A 44 -4.09 -16.39 -20.23
C GLU A 44 -2.66 -16.89 -20.48
N PRO A 45 -2.37 -18.17 -20.24
CA PRO A 45 -1.07 -18.74 -20.54
C PRO A 45 -0.93 -18.87 -22.06
N THR A 46 0.24 -18.52 -22.60
CA THR A 46 0.52 -18.64 -24.05
C THR A 46 0.49 -20.09 -24.58
N PHE A 47 0.38 -21.10 -23.71
CA PHE A 47 0.27 -22.52 -24.08
C PHE A 47 -0.65 -23.28 -23.11
N SER A 48 -1.46 -24.22 -23.61
CA SER A 48 -2.25 -25.12 -22.76
C SER A 48 -1.37 -26.15 -22.04
N PHE A 49 -1.80 -26.67 -20.88
CA PHE A 49 -1.06 -27.70 -20.12
C PHE A 49 -0.66 -28.91 -20.99
N LYS A 50 -1.52 -29.29 -21.94
CA LYS A 50 -1.25 -30.33 -22.95
C LYS A 50 -0.08 -29.97 -23.87
N GLN A 51 -0.01 -28.72 -24.34
CA GLN A 51 1.10 -28.23 -25.16
C GLN A 51 2.42 -28.17 -24.37
N GLN A 52 2.34 -27.95 -23.05
CA GLN A 52 3.50 -27.90 -22.16
C GLN A 52 4.10 -29.30 -21.93
N VAL A 53 3.28 -30.32 -21.68
CA VAL A 53 3.75 -31.72 -21.55
C VAL A 53 4.32 -32.24 -22.87
N ILE A 54 3.72 -31.88 -24.01
CA ILE A 54 4.23 -32.25 -25.34
C ILE A 54 5.58 -31.56 -25.61
N ARG A 55 5.74 -30.27 -25.27
CA ARG A 55 7.04 -29.58 -25.38
C ARG A 55 8.09 -30.18 -24.46
N LEU A 56 7.73 -30.50 -23.21
CA LEU A 56 8.65 -31.15 -22.27
C LEU A 56 9.13 -32.50 -22.81
N GLN A 57 8.21 -33.28 -23.37
CA GLN A 57 8.53 -34.57 -23.98
C GLN A 57 9.37 -34.39 -25.26
N GLN A 58 9.19 -33.32 -26.03
CA GLN A 58 9.99 -33.00 -27.22
C GLN A 58 11.40 -32.52 -26.85
N GLU A 59 11.55 -31.68 -25.83
CA GLU A 59 12.86 -31.21 -25.34
C GLU A 59 13.65 -32.34 -24.68
N LEU A 60 12.98 -33.19 -23.89
CA LEU A 60 13.62 -34.37 -23.29
C LEU A 60 13.99 -35.44 -24.33
N LYS A 61 13.25 -35.56 -25.44
CA LYS A 61 13.63 -36.40 -26.60
C LYS A 61 14.73 -35.79 -27.46
N ALA A 62 14.85 -34.45 -27.47
CA ALA A 62 15.92 -33.74 -28.17
C ALA A 62 17.26 -33.87 -27.43
N CYS A 63 17.24 -34.13 -26.12
CA CYS A 63 18.38 -34.68 -25.39
C CYS A 63 18.61 -36.14 -25.83
N GLN A 64 19.60 -36.37 -26.69
CA GLN A 64 19.92 -37.69 -27.27
C GLN A 64 20.29 -38.79 -26.24
N ASP A 65 20.37 -38.45 -24.95
CA ASP A 65 20.87 -39.30 -23.87
C ASP A 65 19.80 -39.64 -22.80
N ILE A 66 18.53 -39.28 -23.01
CA ILE A 66 17.45 -39.54 -22.04
C ILE A 66 16.34 -40.38 -22.70
N ASP A 67 16.35 -41.70 -22.45
CA ASP A 67 15.22 -42.57 -22.81
C ASP A 67 14.27 -42.71 -21.62
N MET A 68 13.13 -42.03 -21.72
CA MET A 68 12.18 -41.89 -20.61
C MET A 68 11.01 -42.85 -20.80
N SER A 69 10.92 -43.87 -19.94
CA SER A 69 9.79 -44.81 -20.00
C SER A 69 8.51 -44.20 -19.44
N TYR A 70 7.35 -44.57 -19.98
CA TYR A 70 6.05 -44.12 -19.47
C TYR A 70 5.87 -44.40 -17.97
N ARG A 71 6.43 -45.50 -17.45
CA ARG A 71 6.38 -45.87 -16.03
C ARG A 71 7.05 -44.82 -15.12
N MET A 72 8.06 -44.13 -15.64
CA MET A 72 8.81 -43.11 -14.92
C MET A 72 8.00 -41.82 -14.81
N LEU A 73 7.25 -41.47 -15.86
CA LEU A 73 6.27 -40.37 -15.84
C LEU A 73 5.10 -40.66 -14.89
N GLU A 74 4.61 -41.90 -14.86
CA GLU A 74 3.56 -42.31 -13.90
C GLU A 74 4.05 -42.15 -12.45
N SER A 75 5.33 -42.42 -12.17
CA SER A 75 5.90 -42.31 -10.82
C SER A 75 6.21 -40.88 -10.39
N LEU A 76 6.66 -40.03 -11.31
CA LEU A 76 7.04 -38.64 -11.03
C LEU A 76 5.83 -37.72 -10.88
N PHE A 77 4.77 -37.98 -11.64
CA PHE A 77 3.59 -37.12 -11.71
C PHE A 77 2.30 -37.81 -11.23
N GLU A 78 2.37 -39.08 -10.79
CA GLU A 78 1.22 -39.90 -10.38
C GLU A 78 0.12 -40.06 -11.46
N ILE A 79 0.43 -39.80 -12.73
CA ILE A 79 -0.52 -39.91 -13.84
C ILE A 79 -0.45 -41.32 -14.43
N LYS A 80 -1.46 -42.16 -14.19
CA LYS A 80 -1.55 -43.49 -14.82
C LYS A 80 -1.70 -43.38 -16.35
N LYS A 81 -1.01 -44.25 -17.09
CA LYS A 81 -1.02 -44.38 -18.57
C LYS A 81 -2.43 -44.48 -19.14
N SER A 82 -3.36 -45.09 -18.40
CA SER A 82 -4.77 -45.21 -18.78
C SER A 82 -5.56 -43.90 -18.74
N ARG A 83 -5.00 -42.81 -18.19
CA ARG A 83 -5.58 -41.45 -18.20
C ARG A 83 -4.96 -40.54 -19.26
N ILE A 84 -4.04 -41.06 -20.07
CA ILE A 84 -3.37 -40.33 -21.16
C ILE A 84 -4.13 -40.51 -22.49
N SER A 85 -5.15 -41.36 -22.53
CA SER A 85 -6.13 -41.39 -23.62
C SER A 85 -7.22 -40.35 -23.36
N GLU A 86 -7.33 -39.43 -24.32
CA GLU A 86 -8.37 -38.42 -24.54
C GLU A 86 -9.57 -38.47 -23.59
N GLU A 87 -9.55 -37.62 -22.55
CA GLU A 87 -10.65 -36.73 -22.11
C GLU A 87 -10.23 -35.96 -20.85
N GLU A 88 -10.83 -34.79 -20.67
CA GLU A 88 -10.46 -33.67 -19.78
C GLU A 88 -10.23 -34.05 -18.30
N PHE A 89 -9.17 -33.53 -17.67
CA PHE A 89 -9.03 -33.52 -16.21
C PHE A 89 -8.80 -32.10 -15.67
N HIS A 90 -9.86 -31.52 -15.10
CA HIS A 90 -9.79 -30.56 -14.01
C HIS A 90 -9.69 -31.34 -12.69
N THR A 91 -8.50 -31.50 -12.12
CA THR A 91 -8.34 -32.13 -10.79
C THR A 91 -8.11 -31.05 -9.72
N VAL A 92 -9.10 -30.90 -8.82
CA VAL A 92 -9.02 -30.06 -7.62
C VAL A 92 -8.20 -30.82 -6.56
N VAL A 93 -7.14 -30.20 -6.04
CA VAL A 93 -6.33 -30.75 -4.95
C VAL A 93 -7.17 -30.80 -3.67
N GLY A 94 -7.30 -31.99 -3.07
CA GLY A 94 -8.12 -32.20 -1.88
C GLY A 94 -7.45 -31.65 -0.60
N ARG A 95 -8.28 -31.13 0.33
CA ARG A 95 -7.85 -30.54 1.61
C ARG A 95 -6.89 -31.44 2.40
N LYS A 96 -7.13 -32.76 2.41
CA LYS A 96 -6.30 -33.76 3.10
C LYS A 96 -4.86 -33.83 2.58
N PHE A 97 -4.64 -33.56 1.30
CA PHE A 97 -3.28 -33.51 0.74
C PHE A 97 -2.53 -32.28 1.26
N VAL A 98 -3.20 -31.13 1.33
CA VAL A 98 -2.63 -29.88 1.87
C VAL A 98 -2.28 -30.05 3.34
N ASP A 99 -3.18 -30.63 4.14
CA ASP A 99 -2.95 -30.86 5.56
C ASP A 99 -1.77 -31.84 5.77
N SER A 100 -1.73 -32.95 5.03
CA SER A 100 -0.64 -33.93 5.11
C SER A 100 0.70 -33.41 4.58
N PHE A 101 0.69 -32.46 3.66
CA PHE A 101 1.90 -31.78 3.19
C PHE A 101 2.44 -30.81 4.24
N LEU A 102 1.56 -30.00 4.84
CA LEU A 102 1.94 -29.06 5.90
C LEU A 102 2.50 -29.77 7.15
N ASP A 103 1.94 -30.93 7.52
CA ASP A 103 2.46 -31.73 8.64
C ASP A 103 3.86 -32.29 8.38
N ARG A 104 4.13 -32.73 7.14
CA ARG A 104 5.40 -33.37 6.76
C ARG A 104 6.55 -32.39 6.58
N HIS A 105 6.23 -31.12 6.35
CA HIS A 105 7.20 -30.05 6.12
C HIS A 105 7.05 -28.94 7.17
N ASN A 106 6.60 -29.25 8.39
CA ASN A 106 6.31 -28.22 9.40
C ASN A 106 7.57 -27.46 9.88
N ASP A 107 8.73 -28.07 9.68
CA ASP A 107 10.07 -27.54 9.90
C ASP A 107 10.54 -26.61 8.76
N GLU A 108 9.94 -26.75 7.58
CA GLU A 108 10.27 -26.01 6.34
C GLU A 108 9.19 -25.01 5.90
N VAL A 109 7.93 -25.18 6.32
CA VAL A 109 6.74 -24.41 5.89
C VAL A 109 5.75 -24.28 7.05
N THR A 110 5.28 -23.07 7.34
CA THR A 110 4.26 -22.84 8.38
C THR A 110 3.16 -21.90 7.88
N SER A 111 1.97 -22.01 8.44
CA SER A 111 0.85 -21.11 8.15
C SER A 111 0.87 -19.92 9.10
N ARG A 112 1.02 -18.70 8.56
CA ARG A 112 0.93 -17.47 9.36
C ARG A 112 -0.02 -16.47 8.72
N TRP A 113 -0.68 -15.69 9.58
CA TRP A 113 -1.45 -14.54 9.16
C TRP A 113 -0.50 -13.41 8.78
N CYS A 114 -0.49 -13.11 7.49
CA CYS A 114 0.42 -12.17 6.85
C CYS A 114 -0.25 -10.79 6.70
N ILE A 115 0.31 -9.73 7.29
CA ILE A 115 -0.22 -8.35 7.13
C ILE A 115 0.56 -7.66 5.99
N PRO A 116 -0.13 -7.15 4.95
CA PRO A 116 0.54 -6.43 3.86
C PRO A 116 1.12 -5.10 4.36
N ARG A 117 2.37 -4.80 4.02
CA ARG A 117 3.04 -3.53 4.32
C ARG A 117 4.08 -3.21 3.23
N GLU A 118 4.20 -1.97 2.80
CA GLU A 118 5.15 -1.64 1.71
C GLU A 118 6.60 -1.84 2.16
N GLY A 119 7.49 -2.25 1.25
CA GLY A 119 8.89 -2.59 1.55
C GLY A 119 9.65 -1.45 2.24
N GLY A 120 9.52 -0.22 1.75
CA GLY A 120 10.18 0.96 2.33
C GLY A 120 9.75 1.27 3.77
N ARG A 121 8.55 0.85 4.20
CA ARG A 121 8.08 1.01 5.60
C ARG A 121 8.85 0.14 6.60
N MET A 122 9.77 -0.71 6.12
CA MET A 122 10.68 -1.51 6.94
C MET A 122 12.05 -0.85 7.13
N GLU A 123 12.34 0.24 6.42
CA GLU A 123 13.66 0.87 6.35
C GLU A 123 13.63 2.33 6.85
N VAL A 124 12.75 2.63 7.81
CA VAL A 124 12.68 3.98 8.41
C VAL A 124 13.98 4.26 9.17
N SER A 125 14.57 5.45 8.97
CA SER A 125 15.81 5.83 9.64
C SER A 125 15.57 6.41 11.03
N ARG A 126 16.28 5.89 12.05
CA ARG A 126 16.28 6.46 13.42
C ARG A 126 16.79 7.90 13.46
N ASP A 127 17.73 8.26 12.59
CA ASP A 127 18.25 9.63 12.53
C ASP A 127 17.19 10.58 11.99
N GLU A 128 16.42 10.15 11.00
CA GLU A 128 15.33 10.96 10.43
C GLU A 128 14.19 11.15 11.43
N THR A 129 13.82 10.11 12.19
CA THR A 129 12.81 10.25 13.25
C THR A 129 13.30 11.14 14.40
N THR A 130 14.58 11.07 14.75
CA THR A 130 15.20 11.97 15.75
C THR A 130 15.19 13.42 15.27
N ARG A 131 15.52 13.68 14.00
CA ARG A 131 15.43 15.02 13.41
C ARG A 131 13.99 15.52 13.35
N TYR A 132 13.04 14.65 13.05
CA TYR A 132 11.61 15.00 13.07
C TYR A 132 11.17 15.39 14.48
N ARG A 133 11.58 14.63 15.50
CA ARG A 133 11.33 14.99 16.90
C ARG A 133 11.83 16.39 17.24
N ALA A 134 13.09 16.68 16.91
CA ALA A 134 13.69 17.99 17.14
C ALA A 134 12.93 19.12 16.44
N LYS A 135 12.39 18.88 15.23
CA LYS A 135 11.52 19.84 14.54
C LYS A 135 10.19 20.06 15.26
N LEU A 136 9.58 19.00 15.81
CA LEU A 136 8.36 19.15 16.60
C LEU A 136 8.62 19.99 17.86
N ASP A 137 9.68 19.69 18.59
CA ASP A 137 10.08 20.46 19.79
C ASP A 137 10.37 21.94 19.44
N GLN A 138 11.06 22.19 18.33
CA GLN A 138 11.45 23.55 17.93
C GLN A 138 10.28 24.38 17.39
N TYR A 139 9.43 23.80 16.55
CA TYR A 139 8.48 24.57 15.74
C TYR A 139 7.02 24.35 16.12
N VAL A 140 6.67 23.24 16.78
CA VAL A 140 5.28 22.85 17.04
C VAL A 140 4.92 23.03 18.51
N VAL A 141 5.79 22.60 19.42
CA VAL A 141 5.56 22.74 20.87
C VAL A 141 5.36 24.22 21.21
N SER A 142 4.40 24.49 22.10
CA SER A 142 4.00 25.84 22.52
C SER A 142 3.38 26.72 21.43
N LYS A 143 3.07 26.19 20.24
CA LYS A 143 2.23 26.89 19.26
C LYS A 143 0.75 26.74 19.60
N PRO A 144 -0.08 27.76 19.33
CA PRO A 144 -1.52 27.65 19.50
C PRO A 144 -2.11 26.54 18.62
N THR A 145 -3.05 25.77 19.15
CA THR A 145 -3.54 24.56 18.46
C THR A 145 -4.26 24.84 17.14
N TYR A 146 -4.86 26.03 16.98
CA TYR A 146 -5.50 26.46 15.74
C TYR A 146 -4.51 26.87 14.63
N THR A 147 -3.20 26.82 14.88
CA THR A 147 -2.18 27.14 13.87
C THR A 147 -1.48 25.90 13.33
N ILE A 148 -1.80 24.72 13.87
CA ILE A 148 -1.16 23.45 13.50
C ILE A 148 -2.12 22.68 12.62
N ILE A 149 -1.78 22.60 11.34
CA ILE A 149 -2.57 22.00 10.27
C ILE A 149 -1.82 20.75 9.80
N VAL A 150 -2.55 19.65 9.61
CA VAL A 150 -2.05 18.45 8.93
C VAL A 150 -2.84 18.24 7.65
N ILE A 151 -2.14 17.88 6.58
CA ILE A 151 -2.73 17.53 5.29
C ILE A 151 -2.07 16.25 4.76
N ASP A 152 -2.90 15.35 4.26
CA ASP A 152 -2.53 14.13 3.55
C ASP A 152 -3.67 13.67 2.64
N GLU A 153 -3.36 12.78 1.70
CA GLU A 153 -4.34 12.21 0.79
C GLU A 153 -4.70 10.75 1.09
N CYS A 154 -5.99 10.46 1.00
CA CYS A 154 -6.50 9.11 1.01
C CYS A 154 -7.24 8.84 -0.29
N TRP A 155 -6.75 7.86 -1.04
CA TRP A 155 -7.52 7.28 -2.13
C TRP A 155 -8.41 6.17 -1.61
N PHE A 156 -9.57 6.01 -2.26
CA PHE A 156 -10.43 4.87 -2.01
C PHE A 156 -11.11 4.42 -3.29
N GLN A 157 -11.53 3.16 -3.25
CA GLN A 157 -12.22 2.47 -4.31
C GLN A 157 -13.39 1.67 -3.71
N ASN A 158 -14.42 1.41 -4.51
CA ASN A 158 -15.62 0.72 -4.03
C ASN A 158 -15.38 -0.74 -3.62
N TRP A 159 -14.27 -1.35 -4.04
CA TRP A 159 -13.95 -2.73 -3.71
C TRP A 159 -13.15 -2.82 -2.42
N SER A 160 -13.65 -3.64 -1.49
CA SER A 160 -13.05 -3.91 -0.18
C SER A 160 -11.54 -4.12 -0.26
N ASP A 161 -10.81 -3.52 0.70
CA ASP A 161 -9.40 -3.84 0.95
C ASP A 161 -9.15 -5.34 0.82
N ALA A 162 -8.06 -5.71 0.15
CA ALA A 162 -7.71 -7.12 0.00
C ALA A 162 -7.62 -7.77 1.38
N LYS A 163 -8.46 -8.78 1.63
CA LYS A 163 -8.51 -9.46 2.92
C LYS A 163 -7.23 -10.28 3.13
N PRO A 164 -6.72 -10.40 4.37
CA PRO A 164 -5.62 -11.31 4.67
C PRO A 164 -5.92 -12.71 4.11
N GLN A 165 -4.99 -13.24 3.33
CA GLN A 165 -5.10 -14.57 2.74
C GLN A 165 -4.16 -15.52 3.46
N LEU A 166 -4.60 -16.76 3.63
CA LEU A 166 -3.75 -17.85 4.07
C LEU A 166 -2.82 -18.21 2.90
N ILE A 167 -1.53 -17.90 3.05
CA ILE A 167 -0.51 -18.14 2.02
C ILE A 167 0.53 -19.10 2.63
N LEU A 168 0.94 -20.09 1.85
CA LEU A 168 2.04 -20.99 2.22
C LEU A 168 3.37 -20.23 2.09
N ALA A 169 4.16 -20.19 3.17
CA ALA A 169 5.45 -19.50 3.22
C ALA A 169 6.52 -20.38 3.88
N PRO A 170 7.81 -20.23 3.51
CA PRO A 170 8.92 -20.93 4.17
C PRO A 170 8.93 -20.69 5.69
N SER A 171 9.34 -21.67 6.48
CA SER A 171 9.37 -21.63 7.95
C SER A 171 10.32 -20.56 8.49
N ASN A 172 11.38 -20.26 7.75
CA ASN A 172 12.35 -19.21 8.03
C ASN A 172 11.94 -17.84 7.46
N ALA A 173 10.76 -17.70 6.86
CA ALA A 173 10.31 -16.44 6.27
C ALA A 173 10.15 -15.38 7.36
N THR A 174 10.94 -14.32 7.24
CA THR A 174 10.86 -13.15 8.10
C THR A 174 9.50 -12.46 7.97
N GLN A 175 9.10 -11.68 8.97
CA GLN A 175 7.84 -10.93 8.95
C GLN A 175 7.72 -9.99 7.73
N GLY A 176 8.84 -9.61 7.10
CA GLY A 176 8.88 -8.84 5.86
C GLY A 176 8.47 -9.63 4.61
N GLN A 177 8.69 -10.95 4.58
CA GLN A 177 8.41 -11.83 3.43
C GLN A 177 6.96 -12.32 3.37
N GLN A 178 6.16 -11.99 4.37
CA GLN A 178 4.77 -12.37 4.55
C GLN A 178 3.80 -11.34 3.93
N ARG A 179 3.94 -11.06 2.62
CA ARG A 179 3.19 -9.98 1.93
C ARG A 179 2.90 -10.34 0.47
N TYR A 180 1.74 -9.96 -0.06
CA TYR A 180 1.37 -10.21 -1.47
C TYR A 180 0.90 -8.93 -2.18
N LYS A 181 1.04 -8.88 -3.51
CA LYS A 181 0.69 -7.73 -4.35
C LYS A 181 -0.75 -7.82 -4.86
N VAL A 182 -1.43 -6.68 -4.97
CA VAL A 182 -2.78 -6.56 -5.52
C VAL A 182 -2.78 -5.50 -6.63
N LYS A 183 -3.44 -5.79 -7.77
CA LYS A 183 -3.69 -4.81 -8.83
C LYS A 183 -5.13 -4.32 -8.74
N HIS A 184 -5.32 -3.01 -8.88
CA HIS A 184 -6.62 -2.35 -8.82
C HIS A 184 -6.91 -1.61 -10.12
N ASN A 185 -8.11 -1.76 -10.68
CA ASN A 185 -8.55 -1.04 -11.88
C ASN A 185 -10.00 -0.59 -11.73
N CYS A 186 -10.25 0.48 -10.95
CA CYS A 186 -11.57 1.05 -10.71
C CYS A 186 -11.49 2.59 -10.60
N HIS A 187 -12.64 3.28 -10.71
CA HIS A 187 -12.75 4.74 -10.62
C HIS A 187 -12.21 5.26 -9.28
N LEU A 188 -11.10 6.01 -9.35
CA LEU A 188 -10.40 6.55 -8.19
C LEU A 188 -11.04 7.87 -7.76
N TYR A 189 -11.48 7.92 -6.50
CA TYR A 189 -11.72 9.15 -5.78
C TYR A 189 -10.56 9.34 -4.80
N THR A 190 -10.04 10.56 -4.73
CA THR A 190 -9.01 10.92 -3.75
C THR A 190 -9.54 12.07 -2.93
N ILE A 191 -9.54 11.91 -1.61
CA ILE A 191 -9.88 12.97 -0.66
C ILE A 191 -8.60 13.43 0.04
N MET A 192 -8.46 14.73 0.25
CA MET A 192 -7.41 15.33 1.06
C MET A 192 -8.06 16.26 2.08
N PRO A 193 -8.40 15.73 3.27
CA PRO A 193 -8.79 16.56 4.40
C PRO A 193 -7.60 17.37 4.92
N ALA A 194 -7.92 18.48 5.58
CA ALA A 194 -6.94 19.32 6.24
C ALA A 194 -7.40 19.58 7.68
N ILE A 195 -6.89 18.78 8.61
CA ILE A 195 -7.34 18.80 10.01
C ILE A 195 -6.42 19.62 10.90
N LEU A 196 -6.98 20.22 11.93
CA LEU A 196 -6.25 21.06 12.88
C LEU A 196 -6.19 20.45 14.27
N LEU A 197 -5.12 20.77 15.02
CA LEU A 197 -4.95 20.26 16.38
C LEU A 197 -6.05 20.78 17.34
N CYS A 198 -6.63 21.95 17.09
CA CYS A 198 -7.80 22.43 17.84
C CYS A 198 -9.04 21.54 17.65
N GLY A 199 -9.06 20.71 16.61
CA GLY A 199 -10.16 19.86 16.19
C GLY A 199 -10.91 20.38 14.97
N ASP A 200 -10.62 21.59 14.49
CA ASP A 200 -11.27 22.12 13.29
C ASP A 200 -10.77 21.41 12.02
N ILE A 201 -11.44 21.70 10.90
CA ILE A 201 -11.10 21.20 9.57
C ILE A 201 -11.25 22.33 8.55
N LEU A 202 -10.35 22.40 7.57
CA LEU A 202 -10.54 23.22 6.38
C LEU A 202 -11.34 22.43 5.33
N PRO A 203 -12.09 23.10 4.43
CA PRO A 203 -12.86 22.42 3.40
C PRO A 203 -12.03 21.33 2.68
N PRO A 204 -12.44 20.06 2.75
CA PRO A 204 -11.65 18.96 2.20
C PRO A 204 -11.66 19.00 0.67
N LEU A 205 -10.52 18.65 0.08
CA LEU A 205 -10.39 18.54 -1.36
C LEU A 205 -10.80 17.15 -1.85
N LEU A 206 -11.72 17.08 -2.80
CA LEU A 206 -12.15 15.86 -3.48
C LEU A 206 -11.73 15.89 -4.95
N VAL A 207 -10.82 15.00 -5.32
CA VAL A 207 -10.41 14.81 -6.72
C VAL A 207 -11.26 13.73 -7.37
N ILE A 208 -11.91 14.08 -8.48
CA ILE A 208 -12.68 13.17 -9.32
C ILE A 208 -12.01 12.96 -10.67
N LYS A 209 -12.10 11.75 -11.22
CA LYS A 209 -11.56 11.43 -12.55
C LYS A 209 -12.43 11.96 -13.69
N ARG A 210 -13.74 12.18 -13.46
CA ARG A 210 -14.68 12.67 -14.48
C ARG A 210 -14.53 14.18 -14.63
N LEU A 211 -14.54 14.69 -15.86
CA LEU A 211 -14.44 16.14 -16.12
C LEU A 211 -15.78 16.84 -15.86
N THR A 212 -16.89 16.16 -16.15
CA THR A 212 -18.23 16.67 -15.88
C THR A 212 -18.66 16.35 -14.45
N LEU A 213 -19.08 17.40 -13.74
CA LEU A 213 -19.83 17.30 -12.50
C LEU A 213 -21.32 17.31 -12.86
N ASP A 214 -22.08 16.34 -12.37
CA ASP A 214 -23.53 16.33 -12.59
C ASP A 214 -24.14 17.53 -11.85
N ILE A 215 -25.00 18.32 -12.51
CA ILE A 215 -25.62 19.53 -11.93
C ILE A 215 -26.42 19.23 -10.66
N GLU A 216 -26.88 17.99 -10.52
CA GLU A 216 -27.58 17.47 -9.35
C GLU A 216 -26.72 17.43 -8.08
N VAL A 217 -25.39 17.59 -8.17
CA VAL A 217 -24.53 17.72 -6.98
C VAL A 217 -24.95 18.93 -6.15
N TYR A 218 -25.32 20.03 -6.80
CA TYR A 218 -25.86 21.22 -6.11
C TYR A 218 -27.24 20.98 -5.49
N ALA A 219 -28.00 19.99 -5.99
CA ALA A 219 -29.30 19.62 -5.43
C ALA A 219 -29.19 18.83 -4.12
N THR A 220 -27.99 18.36 -3.74
CA THR A 220 -27.75 17.67 -2.46
C THR A 220 -27.71 18.62 -1.26
N GLY A 221 -27.62 19.93 -1.50
CA GLY A 221 -27.41 20.94 -0.46
C GLY A 221 -25.94 21.16 -0.08
N LEU A 222 -25.00 20.41 -0.68
CA LEU A 222 -23.58 20.65 -0.54
C LEU A 222 -23.18 22.01 -1.12
N ARG A 223 -22.47 22.81 -0.34
CA ARG A 223 -21.94 24.10 -0.74
C ARG A 223 -20.51 23.94 -1.24
N GLU A 224 -20.32 24.16 -2.53
CA GLU A 224 -18.99 24.13 -3.15
C GLU A 224 -18.09 25.21 -2.55
N ASN A 225 -16.84 24.87 -2.28
CA ASN A 225 -15.83 25.71 -1.62
C ASN A 225 -16.07 26.00 -0.13
N GLU A 226 -17.15 25.48 0.46
CA GLU A 226 -17.40 25.56 1.90
C GLU A 226 -17.40 24.17 2.55
N ASP A 227 -18.25 23.27 2.05
CA ASP A 227 -18.38 21.91 2.59
C ASP A 227 -17.36 20.96 1.94
N VAL A 228 -17.05 21.20 0.66
CA VAL A 228 -16.09 20.42 -0.13
C VAL A 228 -15.58 21.23 -1.31
N ILE A 229 -14.32 21.01 -1.69
CA ILE A 229 -13.73 21.55 -2.92
C ILE A 229 -13.59 20.40 -3.91
N ILE A 230 -14.32 20.45 -5.02
CA ILE A 230 -14.34 19.35 -5.99
C ILE A 230 -13.51 19.74 -7.20
N VAL A 231 -12.48 18.94 -7.52
CA VAL A 231 -11.58 19.20 -8.65
C VAL A 231 -11.47 18.01 -9.57
N HIS A 232 -11.26 18.27 -10.86
CA HIS A 232 -10.97 17.24 -11.84
C HIS A 232 -9.47 16.91 -11.86
N GLY A 233 -9.15 15.62 -11.73
CA GLY A 233 -7.81 15.09 -11.96
C GLY A 233 -7.84 13.99 -13.01
N PRO A 234 -7.07 14.05 -14.12
CA PRO A 234 -7.13 13.04 -15.19
C PRO A 234 -6.86 11.61 -14.72
N LYS A 235 -6.04 11.46 -13.68
CA LYS A 235 -5.71 10.17 -13.03
C LYS A 235 -6.54 9.90 -11.77
N GLY A 236 -7.39 10.85 -11.34
CA GLY A 236 -8.09 10.81 -10.05
C GLY A 236 -7.15 10.94 -8.84
N GLN A 237 -5.91 11.40 -9.05
CA GLN A 237 -4.88 11.60 -8.03
C GLN A 237 -4.58 13.09 -7.90
N ILE A 238 -4.13 13.49 -6.71
CA ILE A 238 -3.62 14.84 -6.49
C ILE A 238 -2.29 14.98 -7.23
N ASN A 239 -2.19 16.03 -8.03
CA ASN A 239 -0.95 16.41 -8.69
C ASN A 239 -0.47 17.75 -8.11
N THR A 240 0.73 18.15 -8.51
CA THR A 240 1.35 19.39 -8.06
C THR A 240 0.49 20.64 -8.25
N LEU A 241 -0.27 20.76 -9.35
CA LEU A 241 -1.12 21.94 -9.61
C LEU A 241 -2.34 21.96 -8.69
N ILE A 242 -2.97 20.79 -8.50
CA ILE A 242 -4.11 20.62 -7.60
C ILE A 242 -3.69 20.93 -6.15
N PHE A 243 -2.53 20.41 -5.72
CA PHE A 243 -2.00 20.69 -4.39
C PHE A 243 -1.66 22.18 -4.20
N HIS A 244 -1.03 22.80 -5.19
CA HIS A 244 -0.74 24.23 -5.17
C HIS A 244 -2.01 25.08 -5.05
N ALA A 245 -3.08 24.72 -5.77
CA ALA A 245 -4.38 25.39 -5.64
C ALA A 245 -4.97 25.22 -4.22
N GLN A 246 -4.93 24.03 -3.63
CA GLN A 246 -5.38 23.83 -2.23
C GLN A 246 -4.63 24.76 -1.26
N VAL A 247 -3.32 24.95 -1.46
CA VAL A 247 -2.54 25.86 -0.62
C VAL A 247 -3.01 27.31 -0.78
N ILE A 248 -3.12 27.80 -2.01
CA ILE A 248 -3.46 29.21 -2.28
C ILE A 248 -4.91 29.53 -1.96
N ASP A 249 -5.83 28.64 -2.29
CA ASP A 249 -7.26 28.95 -2.27
C ASP A 249 -7.91 28.61 -0.92
N VAL A 250 -7.24 27.81 -0.07
CA VAL A 250 -7.81 27.29 1.18
C VAL A 250 -6.91 27.56 2.38
N LEU A 251 -5.68 27.04 2.34
CA LEU A 251 -4.80 27.09 3.50
C LEU A 251 -4.34 28.53 3.79
N LEU A 252 -3.86 29.25 2.79
CA LEU A 252 -3.37 30.62 2.97
C LEU A 252 -4.48 31.57 3.43
N PRO A 253 -5.69 31.58 2.82
CA PRO A 253 -6.81 32.39 3.29
C PRO A 253 -7.19 32.08 4.75
N TYR A 254 -7.16 30.80 5.14
CA TYR A 254 -7.36 30.42 6.53
C TYR A 254 -6.31 31.05 7.45
N VAL A 255 -5.02 30.87 7.14
CA VAL A 255 -3.92 31.42 7.95
C VAL A 255 -4.01 32.95 8.02
N ASP A 256 -4.27 33.61 6.91
CA ASP A 256 -4.40 35.07 6.84
C ASP A 256 -5.59 35.58 7.65
N SER A 257 -6.69 34.83 7.70
CA SER A 257 -7.84 35.15 8.55
C SER A 257 -7.52 35.13 10.04
N LEU A 258 -6.51 34.34 10.46
CA LEU A 258 -6.07 34.27 11.85
C LEU A 258 -5.16 35.45 12.23
N ARG A 259 -4.42 36.04 11.27
CA ARG A 259 -3.38 37.04 11.56
C ARG A 259 -3.89 38.27 12.33
N PRO A 260 -5.03 38.91 11.98
CA PRO A 260 -5.45 40.13 12.64
C PRO A 260 -5.81 39.95 14.12
N ASN A 261 -6.38 38.80 14.49
CA ASN A 261 -7.07 38.63 15.78
C ASN A 261 -6.54 37.49 16.66
N LYS A 262 -5.81 36.52 16.10
CA LYS A 262 -5.43 35.28 16.81
C LYS A 262 -3.96 34.91 16.70
N LEU A 263 -3.37 35.02 15.51
CA LEU A 263 -1.99 34.58 15.25
C LEU A 263 -0.99 35.73 15.42
N GLY A 264 -1.34 36.94 14.98
CA GLY A 264 -0.39 38.04 14.83
C GLY A 264 0.33 37.99 13.48
N THR A 265 0.77 39.14 12.98
CA THR A 265 1.34 39.29 11.62
C THR A 265 2.63 38.50 11.44
N ASP A 266 3.47 38.42 12.48
CA ASP A 266 4.82 37.86 12.38
C ASP A 266 4.92 36.42 12.90
N GLN A 267 3.82 35.86 13.40
CA GLN A 267 3.82 34.50 13.92
C GLN A 267 3.58 33.48 12.80
N GLU A 268 4.26 32.34 12.96
CA GLU A 268 4.22 31.23 12.01
C GLU A 268 3.00 30.33 12.25
N ALA A 269 2.30 29.98 11.18
CA ALA A 269 1.45 28.79 11.15
C ALA A 269 2.30 27.56 10.81
N ILE A 270 1.87 26.37 11.23
CA ILE A 270 2.57 25.12 11.01
C ILE A 270 1.75 24.23 10.07
N LEU A 271 2.38 23.76 9.01
CA LEU A 271 1.82 22.72 8.14
C LEU A 271 2.67 21.45 8.26
N ILE A 272 2.07 20.38 8.77
CA ILE A 272 2.63 19.04 8.84
C ILE A 272 2.10 18.23 7.66
N MET A 273 2.99 17.58 6.93
CA MET A 273 2.61 16.78 5.76
C MET A 273 3.67 15.73 5.43
N ASP A 274 3.31 14.81 4.55
CA ASP A 274 4.23 13.79 4.08
C ASP A 274 5.35 14.38 3.19
N ASN A 275 6.41 13.60 2.98
CA ASN A 275 7.59 14.03 2.25
C ASN A 275 7.51 13.73 0.75
N LEU A 276 6.31 13.66 0.17
CA LEU A 276 6.07 13.26 -1.22
C LEU A 276 6.59 14.31 -2.22
N ALA A 277 7.07 13.86 -3.38
CA ALA A 277 7.61 14.75 -4.41
C ALA A 277 6.54 15.70 -4.99
N ALA A 278 5.29 15.25 -5.12
CA ALA A 278 4.18 16.04 -5.65
C ALA A 278 3.91 17.31 -4.81
N HIS A 279 4.24 17.24 -3.52
CA HIS A 279 4.08 18.29 -2.52
C HIS A 279 5.25 19.29 -2.48
N LYS A 280 6.37 19.00 -3.14
CA LYS A 280 7.61 19.79 -3.09
C LYS A 280 7.81 20.69 -4.30
N ASN A 281 6.73 21.20 -4.86
CA ASN A 281 6.85 22.21 -5.89
C ASN A 281 7.51 23.47 -5.30
N VAL A 282 8.56 23.95 -5.97
CA VAL A 282 9.36 25.10 -5.54
C VAL A 282 8.51 26.34 -5.32
N ASP A 283 7.54 26.61 -6.19
CA ASP A 283 6.62 27.74 -6.09
C ASP A 283 5.69 27.60 -4.88
N THR A 284 5.15 26.40 -4.62
CA THR A 284 4.35 26.12 -3.42
C THR A 284 5.16 26.31 -2.13
N LEU A 285 6.41 25.83 -2.11
CA LEU A 285 7.27 25.96 -0.94
C LEU A 285 7.65 27.43 -0.68
N GLU A 286 7.92 28.19 -1.74
CA GLU A 286 8.27 29.60 -1.64
C GLU A 286 7.08 30.46 -1.21
N ILE A 287 5.87 30.18 -1.70
CA ILE A 287 4.67 30.93 -1.27
C ILE A 287 4.34 30.65 0.20
N LEU A 288 4.41 29.38 0.65
CA LEU A 288 4.24 29.03 2.07
C LEU A 288 5.26 29.76 2.95
N ARG A 289 6.53 29.80 2.52
CA ARG A 289 7.59 30.53 3.23
C ARG A 289 7.30 32.03 3.32
N ARG A 290 6.88 32.66 2.21
CA ARG A 290 6.54 34.10 2.17
C ARG A 290 5.33 34.43 3.03
N SER A 291 4.36 33.53 3.09
CA SER A 291 3.17 33.65 3.93
C SER A 291 3.39 33.18 5.37
N ASN A 292 4.65 33.07 5.82
CA ASN A 292 5.03 32.68 7.18
C ASN A 292 4.34 31.39 7.64
N VAL A 293 4.30 30.38 6.77
CA VAL A 293 3.85 29.02 7.06
C VAL A 293 5.06 28.09 7.09
N ARG A 294 5.33 27.51 8.26
CA ARG A 294 6.44 26.61 8.52
C ARG A 294 6.04 25.17 8.16
N LEU A 295 6.79 24.58 7.22
CA LEU A 295 6.62 23.19 6.83
C LEU A 295 7.37 22.24 7.77
N VAL A 296 6.69 21.19 8.21
CA VAL A 296 7.27 20.09 8.98
C VAL A 296 6.96 18.77 8.27
N PHE A 297 7.96 18.24 7.56
CA PHE A 297 7.83 16.98 6.84
C PHE A 297 8.01 15.78 7.75
N ILE A 298 7.08 14.83 7.64
CA ILE A 298 7.16 13.52 8.28
C ILE A 298 8.27 12.69 7.63
N PRO A 299 9.07 11.90 8.38
CA PRO A 299 10.12 11.05 7.83
C PRO A 299 9.58 10.11 6.74
N ALA A 300 10.40 9.84 5.74
CA ALA A 300 10.01 8.94 4.65
C ALA A 300 9.60 7.56 5.20
N HIS A 301 8.58 6.97 4.60
CA HIS A 301 8.05 5.65 4.96
C HIS A 301 7.54 5.50 6.40
N SER A 302 7.38 6.58 7.15
CA SER A 302 6.91 6.56 8.54
C SER A 302 5.45 6.98 8.73
N SER A 303 4.71 7.28 7.66
CA SER A 303 3.33 7.81 7.73
C SER A 303 2.40 6.94 8.58
N HIS A 304 2.45 5.62 8.40
CA HIS A 304 1.68 4.66 9.21
C HIS A 304 1.88 4.73 10.73
N VAL A 305 2.92 5.43 11.22
CA VAL A 305 3.20 5.64 12.65
C VAL A 305 3.14 7.11 13.06
N LEU A 306 3.53 8.02 12.17
CA LEU A 306 3.72 9.45 12.50
C LEU A 306 2.74 10.39 11.80
N GLN A 307 2.07 9.94 10.74
CA GLN A 307 1.10 10.75 10.04
C GLN A 307 -0.23 10.71 10.76
N VAL A 308 -0.70 11.91 11.14
CA VAL A 308 -1.87 12.08 12.00
C VAL A 308 -3.10 11.43 11.37
N GLU A 309 -3.36 11.70 10.10
CA GLU A 309 -4.56 11.21 9.43
C GLU A 309 -4.57 9.69 9.18
N ASP A 310 -3.39 9.11 8.93
CA ASP A 310 -3.21 7.65 8.78
C ASP A 310 -3.56 6.88 10.07
N LEU A 311 -3.31 7.46 11.24
CA LEU A 311 -3.49 6.79 12.53
C LEU A 311 -4.95 6.69 12.99
N LEU A 312 -5.86 7.51 12.45
CA LEU A 312 -7.27 7.46 12.79
C LEU A 312 -8.20 7.95 11.69
N THR A 313 -8.00 9.16 11.16
CA THR A 313 -8.92 9.81 10.21
C THR A 313 -9.26 8.91 9.04
N PHE A 314 -8.26 8.35 8.36
CA PHE A 314 -8.47 7.49 7.19
C PHE A 314 -9.04 6.12 7.54
N ALA A 315 -8.72 5.57 8.72
CA ALA A 315 -9.32 4.32 9.19
C ALA A 315 -10.83 4.49 9.42
N VAL A 316 -11.23 5.61 10.03
CA VAL A 316 -12.63 5.96 10.26
C VAL A 316 -13.35 6.23 8.95
N LEU A 317 -12.77 7.06 8.06
CA LEU A 317 -13.32 7.36 6.74
C LEU A 317 -13.63 6.07 5.96
N LYS A 318 -12.64 5.16 5.85
CA LYS A 318 -12.81 3.87 5.18
C LYS A 318 -13.86 3.00 5.87
N GLY A 319 -13.95 3.08 7.20
CA GLY A 319 -14.99 2.40 7.97
C GLY A 319 -16.40 2.90 7.63
N GLU A 320 -16.61 4.21 7.57
CA GLU A 320 -17.91 4.81 7.23
C GLU A 320 -18.31 4.50 5.78
N LEU A 321 -17.39 4.63 4.82
CA LEU A 321 -17.62 4.27 3.41
C LEU A 321 -18.05 2.81 3.27
N LYS A 322 -17.44 1.89 4.03
CA LYS A 322 -17.79 0.45 4.02
C LYS A 322 -19.20 0.17 4.51
N LYS A 323 -19.71 0.91 5.51
CA LYS A 323 -21.08 0.71 6.02
C LYS A 323 -22.12 0.95 4.92
N THR A 324 -21.86 1.94 4.07
CA THR A 324 -22.79 2.39 3.02
C THR A 324 -22.71 1.59 1.72
N ASN A 325 -21.65 0.79 1.51
CA ASN A 325 -21.48 -0.02 0.30
C ASN A 325 -22.40 -1.26 0.23
N ASN A 326 -23.15 -1.56 1.29
CA ASN A 326 -24.13 -2.64 1.28
C ASN A 326 -25.43 -2.29 0.51
N GLU A 327 -25.55 -1.05 0.03
CA GLU A 327 -26.70 -0.58 -0.75
C GLU A 327 -26.35 -0.48 -2.25
N SER A 328 -26.78 -1.46 -3.05
CA SER A 328 -26.91 -1.50 -4.52
C SER A 328 -25.94 -0.67 -5.41
N ASP A 329 -25.27 -1.38 -6.33
CA ASP A 329 -24.20 -0.95 -7.27
C ASP A 329 -24.52 0.20 -8.27
N ALA A 330 -25.73 0.75 -8.28
CA ALA A 330 -26.20 1.72 -9.28
C ALA A 330 -26.28 3.17 -8.76
N GLN A 331 -25.36 3.61 -7.89
CA GLN A 331 -25.39 4.99 -7.39
C GLN A 331 -24.85 5.99 -8.40
N ALA A 332 -25.64 7.04 -8.66
CA ALA A 332 -25.26 8.21 -9.43
C ALA A 332 -24.01 8.89 -8.82
N GLN A 333 -23.24 9.62 -9.63
CA GLN A 333 -22.03 10.35 -9.18
C GLN A 333 -22.33 11.25 -7.98
N VAL A 334 -23.51 11.88 -8.00
CA VAL A 334 -24.01 12.76 -6.94
C VAL A 334 -24.11 12.06 -5.60
N GLN A 335 -24.73 10.87 -5.56
CA GLN A 335 -24.87 10.08 -4.34
C GLN A 335 -23.51 9.63 -3.82
N ARG A 336 -22.55 9.35 -4.71
CA ARG A 336 -21.18 8.98 -4.32
C ARG A 336 -20.46 10.15 -3.68
N ILE A 337 -20.49 11.33 -4.31
CA ILE A 337 -19.88 12.55 -3.76
C ILE A 337 -20.48 12.86 -2.38
N ALA A 338 -21.81 12.87 -2.26
CA ALA A 338 -22.49 13.11 -0.99
C ALA A 338 -22.07 12.11 0.10
N ARG A 339 -21.94 10.83 -0.23
CA ARG A 339 -21.45 9.80 0.69
C ARG A 339 -20.02 10.02 1.13
N ILE A 340 -19.14 10.41 0.20
CA ILE A 340 -17.74 10.70 0.49
C ILE A 340 -17.63 11.88 1.44
N VAL A 341 -18.37 12.96 1.18
CA VAL A 341 -18.39 14.14 2.04
C VAL A 341 -18.92 13.78 3.42
N ALA A 342 -20.06 13.10 3.53
CA ALA A 342 -20.62 12.67 4.82
C ALA A 342 -19.68 11.73 5.60
N ALA A 343 -18.98 10.82 4.92
CA ALA A 343 -17.98 9.96 5.54
C ALA A 343 -16.76 10.77 6.01
N THR A 344 -16.38 11.80 5.26
CA THR A 344 -15.29 12.73 5.64
C THR A 344 -15.68 13.52 6.87
N GLU A 345 -16.86 14.16 6.89
CA GLU A 345 -17.40 14.87 8.06
C GLU A 345 -17.42 13.98 9.32
N ALA A 346 -17.89 12.74 9.17
CA ALA A 346 -17.87 11.78 10.26
C ALA A 346 -16.43 11.48 10.70
N ALA A 347 -15.49 11.29 9.77
CA ALA A 347 -14.09 11.02 10.10
C ALA A 347 -13.39 12.21 10.77
N THR A 348 -13.79 13.43 10.43
CA THR A 348 -13.10 14.66 10.82
C THR A 348 -13.87 15.48 11.86
N MET A 349 -14.74 14.83 12.65
CA MET A 349 -15.37 15.47 13.80
C MET A 349 -14.32 16.03 14.77
N PRO A 350 -14.57 17.14 15.49
CA PRO A 350 -13.53 17.78 16.31
C PRO A 350 -12.88 16.89 17.37
N SER A 351 -13.65 15.98 17.98
CA SER A 351 -13.11 14.99 18.91
C SER A 351 -12.21 13.96 18.22
N ARG A 352 -12.56 13.54 17.01
CA ARG A 352 -11.76 12.58 16.21
C ARG A 352 -10.49 13.21 15.71
N ASN A 353 -10.52 14.47 15.25
CA ASN A 353 -9.32 15.21 14.86
C ASN A 353 -8.33 15.28 16.03
N ARG A 354 -8.76 15.75 17.21
CA ARG A 354 -7.91 15.76 18.41
C ARG A 354 -7.37 14.37 18.77
N CYS A 355 -8.20 13.33 18.74
CA CYS A 355 -7.74 11.95 18.97
C CYS A 355 -6.71 11.48 17.94
N SER A 356 -6.84 11.91 16.68
CA SER A 356 -5.89 11.64 15.60
C SER A 356 -4.51 12.21 15.94
N PHE A 357 -4.48 13.48 16.36
CA PHE A 357 -3.26 14.14 16.82
C PHE A 357 -2.69 13.46 18.07
N CYS A 358 -3.53 13.10 19.04
CA CYS A 358 -3.08 12.41 20.25
C CYS A 358 -2.35 11.11 19.90
N ARG A 359 -2.84 10.31 18.95
CA ARG A 359 -2.17 9.08 18.49
C ARG A 359 -0.84 9.34 17.79
N ALA A 360 -0.73 10.49 17.14
CA ALA A 360 0.51 11.02 16.57
C ALA A 360 1.30 11.84 17.59
N ASN A 361 1.19 11.54 18.89
CA ASN A 361 1.91 12.15 20.01
C ASN A 361 1.73 13.67 20.23
N LEU A 362 0.84 14.35 19.51
CA LEU A 362 0.59 15.78 19.69
C LEU A 362 -0.70 15.96 20.50
N VAL A 363 -0.57 16.55 21.69
CA VAL A 363 -1.71 16.78 22.59
C VAL A 363 -1.85 18.26 22.92
N THR A 364 -3.02 18.62 23.43
CA THR A 364 -3.35 20.00 23.79
C THR A 364 -3.22 20.21 25.30
N VAL A 365 -2.53 21.26 25.70
CA VAL A 365 -2.49 21.75 27.09
C VAL A 365 -3.13 23.13 27.17
N ASN A 366 -3.89 23.36 28.24
CA ASN A 366 -4.46 24.67 28.54
C ASN A 366 -3.49 25.45 29.43
N ASN A 367 -3.14 26.66 29.01
CA ASN A 367 -2.42 27.62 29.82
C ASN A 367 -3.17 28.96 29.79
N ILE A 368 -3.78 29.33 30.92
CA ILE A 368 -4.52 30.59 31.11
C ILE A 368 -5.60 30.81 30.01
N GLY A 369 -6.36 29.75 29.69
CA GLY A 369 -7.46 29.83 28.72
C GLY A 369 -7.01 29.72 27.26
N HIS A 370 -5.71 29.64 26.99
CA HIS A 370 -5.17 29.39 25.67
C HIS A 370 -4.70 27.94 25.52
N LEU A 371 -4.95 27.36 24.34
CA LEU A 371 -4.63 25.97 24.04
C LEU A 371 -3.35 25.90 23.22
N TYR A 372 -2.38 25.14 23.70
CA TYR A 372 -1.07 24.98 23.07
C TYR A 372 -0.74 23.52 22.82
N ALA A 373 0.06 23.27 21.79
CA ALA A 373 0.58 21.94 21.50
C ALA A 373 1.73 21.56 22.42
N VAL A 374 1.72 20.30 22.86
CA VAL A 374 2.86 19.64 23.51
C VAL A 374 2.99 18.22 22.97
N ILE A 375 4.16 17.62 23.17
CA ILE A 375 4.37 16.22 22.81
C ILE A 375 4.04 15.34 24.01
N ASP A 376 3.22 14.31 23.78
CA ASP A 376 3.02 13.22 24.72
C ASP A 376 4.20 12.25 24.60
N GLU A 377 5.08 12.26 25.60
CA GLU A 377 6.27 11.40 25.62
C GLU A 377 5.93 9.91 25.67
N LEU A 378 4.84 9.52 26.32
CA LEU A 378 4.45 8.12 26.40
C LEU A 378 4.03 7.63 25.03
N GLU A 379 3.20 8.42 24.34
CA GLU A 379 2.77 8.09 22.99
C GLU A 379 3.94 8.14 22.00
N TRP A 380 4.80 9.16 22.07
CA TRP A 380 6.00 9.25 21.23
C TRP A 380 6.86 7.98 21.37
N ASN A 381 7.13 7.54 22.60
CA ASN A 381 7.89 6.32 22.85
C ASN A 381 7.18 5.07 22.34
N ALA A 382 5.86 4.97 22.49
CA ALA A 382 5.08 3.88 21.92
C ALA A 382 5.21 3.82 20.39
N ARG A 383 5.15 4.97 19.70
CA ARG A 383 5.34 5.09 18.26
C ARG A 383 6.75 4.73 17.83
N MET A 384 7.77 5.16 18.58
CA MET A 384 9.16 4.76 18.30
C MET A 384 9.38 3.25 18.47
N ASN A 385 8.73 2.62 19.46
CA ASN A 385 8.77 1.17 19.64
C ASN A 385 8.09 0.41 18.49
N GLU A 386 7.06 0.99 17.86
CA GLU A 386 6.41 0.41 16.68
C GLU A 386 7.31 0.47 15.43
N LEU A 387 8.05 1.56 15.25
CA LEU A 387 9.01 1.70 14.16
C LEU A 387 10.27 0.85 14.39
N PHE A 388 10.73 0.78 15.63
CA PHE A 388 11.97 0.13 16.00
C PHE A 388 11.76 -0.87 17.14
N PRO A 389 11.02 -1.97 16.89
CA PRO A 389 10.81 -3.00 17.89
C PRO A 389 12.16 -3.53 18.36
N ALA A 390 12.32 -3.67 19.67
CA ALA A 390 13.51 -4.31 20.22
C ALA A 390 13.63 -5.72 19.62
N VAL A 391 14.78 -6.05 19.06
CA VAL A 391 15.06 -7.42 18.60
C VAL A 391 14.99 -8.29 19.85
N ALA A 392 14.03 -9.22 19.90
CA ALA A 392 13.98 -10.22 20.95
C ALA A 392 15.35 -10.94 20.95
N GLN A 393 16.06 -10.84 22.08
CA GLN A 393 17.32 -11.56 22.31
C GLN A 393 17.08 -13.05 22.41
#